data_AF-A0A553QJS7-F1
#
_entry.id   AF-A0A553QJS7-F1
#
_cell.length_a   1.000
_cell.length_b   1.000
_cell.length_c   1.000
_cell.angle_alpha   90.00
_cell.angle_beta   90.00
_cell.angle_gamma   90.00
#
_symmetry.space_group_name_H-M   'P 1'
#
loop_
_entity.id
_entity.type
_entity.pdbx_description
1 polymer ?
#
loop_
_entity_poly.entity_id
_entity_poly.type
_entity_poly.pdbx_seq_one_letter_code
_entity_poly.pdbx_strand_id
1 'polypeptide(L)'
;MTVWNSCLLLFWMSGISTSKHHYHARVTIGNQGMSRVTFPNADAGLMKFVSKNGSQIIWMARNNMLYSINVKQEDKPKPLGYKISLLTEGSDENPLFYCGHVNEKTRCCNLNSSYMPSDCFPFSDYKLEIDQPSLLVGEMLFFALSKKGLYKKNVKNPNDNIWPQSPQADLKYLKLVPGRGQHKDKFYSFAQKYNNKGEYEEWVPLVYQSCTNDRGGNKNLLENSWTSMISARMECGKDFTKLIDVSSVETDHDTKIYALFRNYWNMSAVCVYNMTEISDTFTSSDFNSINVSVNPRPGTCAKDSTQLSNELLKVMKKCPEIKKPVKPEKRPLVFRHRRYTHLQVDQVQNSIILLLALESGGVDKVLKNPLEEPVSTIAEYQPLPQGSNITGLFLHTSEKRLFVSSQSELVQMNLTQCEVYGDKCTQCLLSKDPYCQWNGTHCSAATRIQVQDSDVCGELVSVLELSKATIKEGTVHCHYNMHNTNLSSADSPVASHSRTVTFIPASSKHFLLCPMMSKYASYHWIHKNEQKECVFSDQSCMFLIDSMNETYEGFYSCESKEGKYQSSIVQYELRMSRNSGVSLVLIPYFSLSLTALHFLL
;
A
#
# COMPACT_ATOMS: atom_id res chain seq x y z
N MET A 1 30.27 11.11 46.39
CA MET A 1 28.84 11.00 46.03
C MET A 1 28.75 10.51 44.59
N THR A 2 29.04 9.23 44.46
CA THR A 2 29.01 8.40 43.26
C THR A 2 28.44 7.09 43.76
N VAL A 3 27.68 6.35 42.93
CA VAL A 3 27.00 5.06 43.22
C VAL A 3 25.45 5.12 43.41
N TRP A 4 24.80 6.30 43.43
CA TRP A 4 23.33 6.38 43.58
C TRP A 4 22.58 6.97 42.37
N ASN A 5 23.00 6.66 41.13
CA ASN A 5 22.23 7.00 39.92
C ASN A 5 22.17 5.86 38.88
N SER A 6 22.79 4.72 39.14
CA SER A 6 22.82 3.59 38.18
C SER A 6 21.75 2.52 38.42
N CYS A 7 21.03 2.57 39.54
CA CYS A 7 19.97 1.58 39.86
C CYS A 7 18.57 1.97 39.37
N LEU A 8 18.31 3.25 39.07
CA LEU A 8 17.00 3.71 38.57
C LEU A 8 16.80 3.44 37.07
N LEU A 9 17.86 3.18 36.31
CA LEU A 9 17.79 2.79 34.89
C LEU A 9 17.55 1.29 34.68
N LEU A 10 17.72 0.46 35.71
CA LEU A 10 17.52 -1.00 35.63
C LEU A 10 16.14 -1.46 36.11
N PHE A 11 15.40 -0.61 36.84
CA PHE A 11 14.04 -0.93 37.33
C PHE A 11 12.90 -0.43 36.42
N TRP A 12 13.20 0.28 35.32
CA TRP A 12 12.21 0.66 34.30
C TRP A 12 12.09 -0.36 33.14
N MET A 13 12.89 -1.43 33.16
CA MET A 13 12.90 -2.47 32.11
C MET A 13 12.16 -3.76 32.49
N SER A 14 11.44 -3.80 33.62
CA SER A 14 10.73 -5.00 34.08
C SER A 14 9.21 -4.81 34.25
N GLY A 15 8.61 -3.87 33.51
CA GLY A 15 7.17 -3.60 33.55
C GLY A 15 6.52 -3.29 32.21
N ILE A 16 7.18 -3.57 31.08
CA ILE A 16 6.55 -3.45 29.76
C ILE A 16 5.77 -4.74 29.50
N SER A 17 4.49 -4.73 29.87
CA SER A 17 3.48 -5.57 29.22
C SER A 17 3.72 -5.49 27.71
N THR A 18 4.13 -6.61 27.12
CA THR A 18 4.49 -6.73 25.71
C THR A 18 3.25 -6.58 24.83
N SER A 19 2.69 -5.39 24.71
CA SER A 19 1.97 -5.04 23.49
C SER A 19 3.03 -4.84 22.41
N LYS A 20 3.44 -5.93 21.75
CA LYS A 20 4.26 -5.84 20.53
C LYS A 20 3.47 -4.99 19.54
N HIS A 21 3.76 -3.69 19.47
CA HIS A 21 3.22 -2.87 18.39
C HIS A 21 3.81 -3.41 17.09
N HIS A 22 2.95 -4.05 16.30
CA HIS A 22 3.35 -4.71 15.08
C HIS A 22 3.64 -3.68 13.98
N TYR A 23 4.83 -3.08 14.02
CA TYR A 23 5.31 -2.13 13.01
C TYR A 23 5.77 -2.81 11.72
N HIS A 24 6.07 -4.11 11.78
CA HIS A 24 6.43 -4.94 10.64
C HIS A 24 5.20 -5.56 9.99
N ALA A 25 5.34 -5.99 8.74
CA ALA A 25 4.35 -6.84 8.11
C ALA A 25 4.29 -8.21 8.80
N ARG A 26 3.08 -8.76 8.95
CA ARG A 26 2.87 -10.10 9.51
C ARG A 26 3.58 -11.16 8.69
N VAL A 27 3.37 -11.15 7.38
CA VAL A 27 4.03 -12.07 6.44
C VAL A 27 4.76 -11.29 5.35
N THR A 28 5.80 -11.89 4.78
CA THR A 28 6.46 -11.39 3.57
C THR A 28 6.15 -12.33 2.42
N ILE A 29 5.61 -11.79 1.33
CA ILE A 29 5.20 -12.55 0.16
C ILE A 29 6.20 -12.25 -0.95
N GLY A 30 6.94 -13.29 -1.37
CA GLY A 30 7.91 -13.21 -2.45
C GLY A 30 7.25 -13.02 -3.82
N ASN A 31 8.03 -13.12 -4.88
CA ASN A 31 7.58 -12.87 -6.26
C ASN A 31 6.82 -14.04 -6.92
N GLN A 32 6.52 -15.11 -6.18
CA GLN A 32 5.81 -16.28 -6.70
C GLN A 32 4.35 -15.94 -7.01
N GLY A 33 3.85 -16.41 -8.16
CA GLY A 33 2.47 -16.12 -8.62
C GLY A 33 2.25 -14.74 -9.24
N MET A 34 3.29 -13.91 -9.34
CA MET A 34 3.19 -12.58 -9.95
C MET A 34 3.52 -12.63 -11.44
N SER A 35 2.61 -12.12 -12.27
CA SER A 35 2.85 -11.99 -13.72
C SER A 35 3.71 -10.76 -13.99
N ARG A 36 4.70 -10.88 -14.88
CA ARG A 36 5.62 -9.78 -15.20
C ARG A 36 5.80 -9.58 -16.70
N VAL A 37 5.96 -8.31 -17.06
CA VAL A 37 6.30 -7.87 -18.40
C VAL A 37 7.53 -6.98 -18.31
N THR A 38 8.64 -7.43 -18.89
CA THR A 38 9.87 -6.66 -18.98
C THR A 38 9.90 -5.86 -20.27
N PHE A 39 10.41 -4.65 -20.19
CA PHE A 39 10.64 -3.76 -21.30
C PHE A 39 12.15 -3.52 -21.45
N PRO A 40 12.71 -3.55 -22.69
CA PRO A 40 14.13 -3.32 -22.91
C PRO A 40 14.62 -1.99 -22.32
N ASN A 41 15.79 -2.01 -21.67
CA ASN A 41 16.35 -0.90 -20.89
C ASN A 41 16.68 0.39 -21.66
N ALA A 42 16.71 0.36 -23.01
CA ALA A 42 17.09 1.52 -23.81
C ALA A 42 16.10 2.70 -23.70
N ASP A 43 14.86 2.43 -23.25
CA ASP A 43 13.82 3.45 -23.11
C ASP A 43 13.18 3.39 -21.70
N ALA A 44 13.94 3.72 -20.67
CA ALA A 44 13.40 3.92 -19.33
C ALA A 44 12.38 5.08 -19.34
N GLY A 45 11.19 4.87 -18.78
CA GLY A 45 10.17 5.91 -18.72
C GLY A 45 9.01 5.60 -17.78
N LEU A 46 8.32 6.66 -17.37
CA LEU A 46 7.20 6.59 -16.43
C LEU A 46 6.01 5.88 -17.08
N MET A 47 5.30 5.07 -16.28
CA MET A 47 4.05 4.44 -16.70
C MET A 47 2.87 5.12 -16.02
N LYS A 48 1.87 5.54 -16.80
CA LYS A 48 0.62 6.09 -16.27
C LYS A 48 -0.53 5.18 -16.66
N PHE A 49 -1.42 4.93 -15.71
CA PHE A 49 -2.55 4.03 -15.88
C PHE A 49 -3.86 4.80 -15.76
N VAL A 50 -4.85 4.42 -16.57
CA VAL A 50 -6.22 4.91 -16.51
C VAL A 50 -7.16 3.73 -16.73
N SER A 51 -8.22 3.66 -15.94
CA SER A 51 -9.31 2.71 -16.18
C SER A 51 -10.60 3.33 -15.70
N LYS A 52 -11.67 3.12 -16.46
CA LYS A 52 -13.03 3.49 -16.06
C LYS A 52 -13.53 2.47 -15.04
N ASN A 53 -14.25 2.94 -14.02
CA ASN A 53 -14.78 2.04 -13.00
C ASN A 53 -15.66 0.94 -13.63
N GLY A 54 -15.45 -0.32 -13.22
CA GLY A 54 -16.13 -1.49 -13.77
C GLY A 54 -15.65 -1.98 -15.15
N SER A 55 -14.75 -1.27 -15.83
CA SER A 55 -14.10 -1.75 -17.05
C SER A 55 -13.23 -2.97 -16.76
N GLN A 56 -13.05 -3.86 -17.75
CA GLN A 56 -12.03 -4.94 -17.70
C GLN A 56 -10.73 -4.53 -18.39
N ILE A 57 -10.71 -3.35 -19.02
CA ILE A 57 -9.58 -2.81 -19.75
C ILE A 57 -8.90 -1.72 -18.93
N ILE A 58 -7.57 -1.81 -18.86
CA ILE A 58 -6.70 -0.75 -18.36
C ILE A 58 -5.94 -0.14 -19.53
N TRP A 59 -5.88 1.17 -19.56
CA TRP A 59 -5.09 1.97 -20.47
C TRP A 59 -3.77 2.32 -19.82
N MET A 60 -2.68 2.03 -20.51
CA MET A 60 -1.33 2.32 -20.01
C MET A 60 -0.60 3.21 -21.00
N ALA A 61 -0.04 4.31 -20.51
CA ALA A 61 0.92 5.12 -21.23
C ALA A 61 2.34 4.72 -20.81
N ARG A 62 3.23 4.47 -21.78
CA ARG A 62 4.67 4.28 -21.53
C ARG A 62 5.46 4.84 -22.71
N ASN A 63 6.50 5.64 -22.44
CA ASN A 63 7.34 6.28 -23.46
C ASN A 63 6.50 6.99 -24.54
N ASN A 64 5.47 7.72 -24.09
CA ASN A 64 4.52 8.40 -24.96
C ASN A 64 3.77 7.48 -25.93
N MET A 65 3.63 6.18 -25.66
CA MET A 65 2.83 5.24 -26.45
C MET A 65 1.67 4.69 -25.62
N LEU A 66 0.51 4.53 -26.25
CA LEU A 66 -0.69 3.95 -25.64
C LEU A 66 -0.72 2.43 -25.78
N TYR A 67 -1.04 1.76 -24.68
CA TYR A 67 -1.26 0.32 -24.58
C TYR A 67 -2.63 0.04 -23.95
N SER A 68 -3.19 -1.11 -24.30
CA SER A 68 -4.36 -1.70 -23.64
C SER A 68 -3.96 -2.98 -22.92
N ILE A 69 -4.57 -3.23 -21.75
CA ILE A 69 -4.39 -4.44 -20.96
C ILE A 69 -5.77 -4.98 -20.62
N ASN A 70 -6.06 -6.23 -21.00
CA ASN A 70 -7.25 -6.94 -20.55
C ASN A 70 -6.94 -7.68 -19.24
N VAL A 71 -7.57 -7.25 -18.16
CA VAL A 71 -7.22 -7.70 -16.82
C VAL A 71 -7.68 -9.14 -16.56
N LYS A 72 -8.80 -9.57 -17.16
CA LYS A 72 -9.31 -10.95 -16.98
C LYS A 72 -8.53 -11.99 -17.78
N GLN A 73 -8.02 -11.60 -18.93
CA GLN A 73 -7.29 -12.50 -19.83
C GLN A 73 -5.80 -12.59 -19.48
N GLU A 74 -5.35 -11.85 -18.47
CA GLU A 74 -3.92 -11.76 -18.11
C GLU A 74 -3.04 -11.34 -19.28
N ASP A 75 -3.62 -10.54 -20.18
CA ASP A 75 -2.96 -10.15 -21.41
C ASP A 75 -1.75 -9.26 -21.11
N LYS A 76 -0.68 -9.49 -21.87
CA LYS A 76 0.45 -8.56 -21.92
C LYS A 76 -0.05 -7.23 -22.51
N PRO A 77 0.52 -6.08 -22.09
CA PRO A 77 0.18 -4.78 -22.66
C PRO A 77 0.29 -4.79 -24.18
N LYS A 78 -0.83 -4.55 -24.86
CA LYS A 78 -0.93 -4.51 -26.32
C LYS A 78 -0.79 -3.07 -26.82
N PRO A 79 0.24 -2.73 -27.61
CA PRO A 79 0.40 -1.38 -28.14
C PRO A 79 -0.70 -1.06 -29.15
N LEU A 80 -1.21 0.17 -29.10
CA LEU A 80 -2.22 0.67 -30.05
C LEU A 80 -1.66 1.59 -31.14
N GLY A 81 -0.37 1.93 -31.08
CA GLY A 81 0.27 2.78 -32.09
C GLY A 81 0.01 4.28 -31.93
N TYR A 82 -0.73 4.71 -30.92
CA TYR A 82 -0.96 6.14 -30.64
C TYR A 82 0.16 6.73 -29.80
N LYS A 83 0.77 7.81 -30.31
CA LYS A 83 1.70 8.66 -29.55
C LYS A 83 0.93 9.62 -28.66
N ILE A 84 1.09 9.54 -27.35
CA ILE A 84 0.29 10.26 -26.36
C ILE A 84 1.14 11.13 -25.43
N SER A 85 0.57 12.26 -25.01
CA SER A 85 1.16 13.23 -24.08
C SER A 85 0.25 13.57 -22.91
N LEU A 86 -1.03 13.17 -22.94
CA LEU A 86 -1.98 13.23 -21.82
C LEU A 86 -2.92 12.02 -21.90
N LEU A 87 -3.27 11.49 -20.73
CA LEU A 87 -4.17 10.35 -20.57
C LEU A 87 -5.07 10.58 -19.34
N THR A 88 -6.39 10.50 -19.53
CA THR A 88 -7.38 10.57 -18.44
C THR A 88 -8.63 9.76 -18.79
N GLU A 89 -9.51 9.55 -17.80
CA GLU A 89 -10.78 8.85 -18.00
C GLU A 89 -11.66 9.62 -19.00
N GLY A 90 -12.34 8.87 -19.89
CA GLY A 90 -13.24 9.46 -20.87
C GLY A 90 -14.59 9.90 -20.28
N SER A 91 -15.27 10.83 -20.95
CA SER A 91 -16.64 11.21 -20.60
C SER A 91 -17.68 10.30 -21.27
N ASP A 92 -18.88 10.27 -20.71
CA ASP A 92 -20.06 9.61 -21.29
C ASP A 92 -19.83 8.11 -21.55
N GLU A 93 -20.02 7.64 -22.78
CA GLU A 93 -19.79 6.25 -23.19
C GLU A 93 -18.33 5.94 -23.51
N ASN A 94 -17.47 6.95 -23.61
CA ASN A 94 -16.08 6.75 -23.99
C ASN A 94 -15.26 6.25 -22.79
N PRO A 95 -14.49 5.15 -22.93
CA PRO A 95 -13.64 4.64 -21.86
C PRO A 95 -12.40 5.50 -21.58
N LEU A 96 -11.95 6.30 -22.54
CA LEU A 96 -10.69 7.03 -22.43
C LEU A 96 -10.72 8.36 -23.17
N PHE A 97 -10.05 9.36 -22.61
CA PHE A 97 -9.68 10.58 -23.28
C PHE A 97 -8.16 10.74 -23.30
N TYR A 98 -7.60 11.08 -24.46
CA TYR A 98 -6.16 11.24 -24.61
C TYR A 98 -5.80 12.42 -25.51
N CYS A 99 -4.60 12.97 -25.31
CA CYS A 99 -3.98 13.89 -26.25
C CYS A 99 -2.70 13.28 -26.78
N GLY A 100 -2.39 13.52 -28.05
CA GLY A 100 -1.26 12.93 -28.74
C GLY A 100 -0.74 13.78 -29.88
N HIS A 101 0.50 13.54 -30.29
CA HIS A 101 1.11 14.22 -31.44
C HIS A 101 0.82 13.44 -32.72
N VAL A 102 0.13 14.08 -33.65
CA VAL A 102 -0.17 13.56 -34.99
C VAL A 102 0.27 14.62 -36.01
N ASN A 103 1.22 14.26 -36.90
CA ASN A 103 1.76 15.15 -37.93
C ASN A 103 2.22 16.51 -37.38
N GLU A 104 3.06 16.50 -36.34
CA GLU A 104 3.60 17.69 -35.66
C GLU A 104 2.56 18.58 -34.96
N LYS A 105 1.29 18.19 -34.93
CA LYS A 105 0.23 18.88 -34.20
C LYS A 105 -0.27 18.02 -33.06
N THR A 106 -0.43 18.62 -31.88
CA THR A 106 -1.09 17.92 -30.78
C THR A 106 -2.61 17.92 -31.04
N ARG A 107 -3.23 16.75 -30.91
CA ARG A 107 -4.67 16.52 -31.09
C ARG A 107 -5.17 15.73 -29.88
N CYS A 108 -6.29 16.14 -29.32
CA CYS A 108 -6.97 15.40 -28.26
C CYS A 108 -8.20 14.71 -28.84
N CYS A 109 -8.51 13.52 -28.34
CA CYS A 109 -9.58 12.65 -28.84
C CYS A 109 -10.22 11.86 -27.69
N ASN A 110 -11.51 11.58 -27.84
CA ASN A 110 -12.13 10.45 -27.17
C ASN A 110 -11.67 9.15 -27.85
N LEU A 111 -11.49 8.08 -27.10
CA LEU A 111 -11.29 6.74 -27.63
C LEU A 111 -12.52 5.92 -27.25
N ASN A 112 -13.23 5.42 -28.26
CA ASN A 112 -14.43 4.62 -28.05
C ASN A 112 -14.09 3.17 -27.67
N SER A 113 -15.12 2.37 -27.36
CA SER A 113 -14.98 0.95 -26.99
C SER A 113 -14.39 0.07 -28.11
N SER A 114 -14.42 0.52 -29.37
CA SER A 114 -13.80 -0.15 -30.52
C SER A 114 -12.35 0.29 -30.76
N TYR A 115 -11.76 1.04 -29.81
CA TYR A 115 -10.40 1.57 -29.89
C TYR A 115 -10.18 2.53 -31.06
N MET A 116 -11.26 3.19 -31.51
CA MET A 116 -11.20 4.19 -32.56
C MET A 116 -11.30 5.60 -31.99
N PRO A 117 -10.43 6.54 -32.43
CA PRO A 117 -10.53 7.94 -32.04
C PRO A 117 -11.82 8.57 -32.55
N SER A 118 -12.47 9.36 -31.70
CA SER A 118 -13.68 10.12 -32.01
C SER A 118 -13.61 11.50 -31.35
N ASP A 119 -14.47 12.43 -31.80
CA ASP A 119 -14.62 13.80 -31.24
C ASP A 119 -13.30 14.55 -31.04
N CYS A 120 -12.40 14.42 -32.00
CA CYS A 120 -11.06 14.95 -31.85
C CYS A 120 -10.96 16.43 -32.21
N PHE A 121 -10.08 17.15 -31.53
CA PHE A 121 -9.85 18.58 -31.74
C PHE A 121 -8.37 18.97 -31.58
N PRO A 122 -7.93 20.08 -32.22
CA PRO A 122 -6.54 20.54 -32.12
C PRO A 122 -6.20 21.10 -30.74
N PHE A 123 -4.98 20.83 -30.28
CA PHE A 123 -4.46 21.21 -28.97
C PHE A 123 -2.99 21.67 -29.07
N SER A 124 -2.68 22.56 -29.99
CA SER A 124 -1.30 22.93 -30.34
C SER A 124 -0.59 23.86 -29.35
N ASP A 125 -1.27 24.35 -28.32
CA ASP A 125 -0.80 25.52 -27.56
C ASP A 125 0.07 25.15 -26.34
N TYR A 126 0.12 23.86 -25.98
CA TYR A 126 0.73 23.40 -24.74
C TYR A 126 1.63 22.18 -24.93
N LYS A 127 2.82 22.24 -24.33
CA LYS A 127 3.69 21.06 -24.17
C LYS A 127 3.20 20.25 -22.97
N LEU A 128 2.39 19.24 -23.24
CA LEU A 128 1.85 18.31 -22.24
C LEU A 128 2.90 17.28 -21.79
N GLU A 129 2.81 16.87 -20.53
CA GLU A 129 3.65 15.85 -19.90
C GLU A 129 2.75 14.75 -19.34
N ILE A 130 3.08 13.49 -19.64
CA ILE A 130 2.18 12.36 -19.37
C ILE A 130 1.92 12.15 -17.87
N ASP A 131 2.91 12.45 -17.03
CA ASP A 131 2.90 12.26 -15.58
C ASP A 131 2.07 13.30 -14.82
N GLN A 132 1.63 14.36 -15.50
CA GLN A 132 0.83 15.41 -14.87
C GLN A 132 -0.62 14.94 -14.65
N PRO A 133 -1.26 15.39 -13.56
CA PRO A 133 -2.66 15.05 -13.30
C PRO A 133 -3.58 15.79 -14.27
N SER A 134 -4.62 15.09 -14.71
CA SER A 134 -5.60 15.57 -15.67
C SER A 134 -6.97 14.95 -15.37
N LEU A 135 -8.03 15.73 -15.54
CA LEU A 135 -9.41 15.36 -15.24
C LEU A 135 -10.33 15.91 -16.34
N LEU A 136 -11.20 15.06 -16.87
CA LEU A 136 -12.25 15.45 -17.81
C LEU A 136 -13.60 15.43 -17.08
N VAL A 137 -14.33 16.55 -17.08
CA VAL A 137 -15.70 16.63 -16.54
C VAL A 137 -16.60 17.22 -17.61
N GLY A 138 -17.47 16.39 -18.18
CA GLY A 138 -18.24 16.77 -19.37
C GLY A 138 -17.29 17.19 -20.49
N GLU A 139 -17.42 18.43 -20.95
CA GLU A 139 -16.60 19.01 -22.03
C GLU A 139 -15.38 19.79 -21.52
N MET A 140 -15.15 19.81 -20.20
CA MET A 140 -14.09 20.60 -19.59
C MET A 140 -12.91 19.70 -19.24
N LEU A 141 -11.78 19.92 -19.92
CA LEU A 141 -10.51 19.30 -19.60
C LEU A 141 -9.73 20.19 -18.63
N PHE A 142 -9.46 19.67 -17.44
CA PHE A 142 -8.57 20.27 -16.45
C PHE A 142 -7.23 19.53 -16.46
N PHE A 143 -6.13 20.25 -16.52
CA PHE A 143 -4.80 19.64 -16.56
C PHE A 143 -3.75 20.55 -15.94
N ALA A 144 -2.81 19.93 -15.23
CA ALA A 144 -1.66 20.64 -14.70
C ALA A 144 -0.50 20.62 -15.69
N LEU A 145 0.29 21.68 -15.67
CA LEU A 145 1.60 21.75 -16.32
C LEU A 145 2.65 22.07 -15.28
N SER A 146 3.73 21.28 -15.27
CA SER A 146 4.85 21.43 -14.36
C SER A 146 5.38 22.87 -14.37
N LYS A 147 5.52 23.47 -13.18
CA LYS A 147 5.98 24.85 -12.94
C LYS A 147 5.12 25.97 -13.56
N LYS A 148 4.06 25.65 -14.30
CA LYS A 148 3.19 26.61 -14.97
C LYS A 148 1.89 26.81 -14.21
N GLY A 149 1.25 25.72 -13.80
CA GLY A 149 0.02 25.76 -13.00
C GLY A 149 -1.10 24.90 -13.58
N LEU A 150 -2.33 25.19 -13.15
CA LEU A 150 -3.54 24.47 -13.53
C LEU A 150 -4.30 25.21 -14.65
N TYR A 151 -4.68 24.48 -15.69
CA TYR A 151 -5.39 24.99 -16.86
C TYR A 151 -6.76 24.36 -17.00
N LYS A 152 -7.67 25.08 -17.66
CA LYS A 152 -8.95 24.55 -18.18
C LYS A 152 -8.98 24.75 -19.69
N LYS A 153 -9.42 23.74 -20.42
CA LYS A 153 -9.76 23.84 -21.85
C LYS A 153 -11.13 23.23 -22.09
N ASN A 154 -12.04 23.99 -22.68
CA ASN A 154 -13.28 23.45 -23.19
C ASN A 154 -13.01 22.76 -24.53
N VAL A 155 -13.35 21.47 -24.62
CA VAL A 155 -13.03 20.63 -25.79
C VAL A 155 -13.87 20.98 -27.03
N LYS A 156 -15.04 21.61 -26.85
CA LYS A 156 -15.94 22.02 -27.94
C LYS A 156 -15.90 23.53 -28.23
N ASN A 157 -15.50 24.35 -27.26
CA ASN A 157 -15.43 25.80 -27.41
C ASN A 157 -14.01 26.33 -27.13
N PRO A 158 -13.20 26.61 -28.17
CA PRO A 158 -11.82 27.05 -28.00
C PRO A 158 -11.68 28.44 -27.35
N ASN A 159 -12.77 29.21 -27.22
CA ASN A 159 -12.74 30.52 -26.55
C ASN A 159 -13.03 30.42 -25.04
N ASP A 160 -13.37 29.24 -24.52
CA ASP A 160 -13.66 29.00 -23.11
C ASP A 160 -12.51 28.25 -22.43
N ASN A 161 -11.36 28.93 -22.36
CA ASN A 161 -10.13 28.42 -21.74
C ASN A 161 -9.78 29.24 -20.51
N ILE A 162 -9.17 28.59 -19.52
CA ILE A 162 -8.58 29.27 -18.37
C ILE A 162 -7.11 28.92 -18.23
N TRP A 163 -6.30 29.95 -17.98
CA TRP A 163 -4.89 29.81 -17.61
C TRP A 163 -4.64 30.21 -16.15
N PRO A 164 -3.53 29.72 -15.56
CA PRO A 164 -3.08 30.18 -14.25
C PRO A 164 -2.69 31.66 -14.31
N GLN A 165 -3.05 32.39 -13.26
CA GLN A 165 -2.85 33.85 -13.17
C GLN A 165 -1.37 34.26 -13.16
N SER A 166 -0.50 33.39 -12.63
CA SER A 166 0.95 33.53 -12.63
C SER A 166 1.59 32.14 -12.71
N PRO A 167 2.83 32.01 -13.26
CA PRO A 167 3.57 30.77 -13.19
C PRO A 167 3.69 30.28 -11.75
N GLN A 168 3.29 29.04 -11.50
CA GLN A 168 3.33 28.41 -10.18
C GLN A 168 4.57 27.50 -10.08
N ALA A 169 5.76 28.09 -10.20
CA ALA A 169 7.02 27.35 -10.28
C ALA A 169 7.29 26.45 -9.06
N ASP A 170 6.81 26.90 -7.90
CA ASP A 170 6.98 26.24 -6.61
C ASP A 170 5.91 25.18 -6.32
N LEU A 171 4.95 24.96 -7.22
CA LEU A 171 3.78 24.12 -6.99
C LEU A 171 3.82 22.85 -7.85
N LYS A 172 3.62 21.69 -7.22
CA LYS A 172 3.41 20.41 -7.87
C LYS A 172 2.01 19.89 -7.59
N TYR A 173 1.17 19.77 -8.61
CA TYR A 173 -0.12 19.09 -8.51
C TYR A 173 0.09 17.58 -8.52
N LEU A 174 -0.62 16.87 -7.64
CA LEU A 174 -0.52 15.42 -7.45
C LEU A 174 -1.78 14.70 -7.92
N LYS A 175 -2.97 15.26 -7.62
CA LYS A 175 -4.26 14.65 -7.95
C LYS A 175 -5.32 15.71 -8.21
N LEU A 176 -6.18 15.43 -9.20
CA LEU A 176 -7.44 16.15 -9.42
C LEU A 176 -8.60 15.20 -9.10
N VAL A 177 -9.60 15.68 -8.36
CA VAL A 177 -10.77 14.91 -7.95
C VAL A 177 -12.05 15.70 -8.29
N PRO A 178 -13.00 15.14 -9.06
CA PRO A 178 -14.26 15.81 -9.33
C PRO A 178 -15.11 15.88 -8.06
N GLY A 179 -15.82 16.98 -7.87
CA GLY A 179 -16.85 17.08 -6.85
C GLY A 179 -18.09 16.26 -7.22
N ARG A 180 -18.87 15.86 -6.21
CA ARG A 180 -20.06 15.01 -6.37
C ARG A 180 -21.23 15.49 -5.53
N GLY A 181 -22.42 14.95 -5.82
CA GLY A 181 -23.65 15.31 -5.11
C GLY A 181 -23.90 16.81 -5.19
N GLN A 182 -23.97 17.46 -4.02
CA GLN A 182 -24.14 18.90 -3.88
C GLN A 182 -22.92 19.74 -4.34
N HIS A 183 -21.77 19.11 -4.61
CA HIS A 183 -20.53 19.79 -5.01
C HIS A 183 -20.11 19.47 -6.46
N LYS A 184 -21.03 18.94 -7.29
CA LYS A 184 -20.76 18.55 -8.68
C LYS A 184 -20.33 19.70 -9.61
N ASP A 185 -20.56 20.94 -9.19
CA ASP A 185 -20.14 22.17 -9.87
C ASP A 185 -18.68 22.53 -9.57
N LYS A 186 -17.98 21.74 -8.74
CA LYS A 186 -16.61 21.97 -8.32
C LYS A 186 -15.71 20.78 -8.62
N PHE A 187 -14.42 21.03 -8.61
CA PHE A 187 -13.39 20.01 -8.54
C PHE A 187 -12.28 20.47 -7.59
N TYR A 188 -11.52 19.50 -7.10
CA TYR A 188 -10.49 19.71 -6.08
C TYR A 188 -9.13 19.30 -6.60
N SER A 189 -8.11 20.11 -6.30
CA SER A 189 -6.74 19.90 -6.76
C SER A 189 -5.83 19.78 -5.55
N PHE A 190 -5.16 18.64 -5.40
CA PHE A 190 -4.21 18.39 -4.31
C PHE A 190 -2.80 18.69 -4.81
N ALA A 191 -2.08 19.51 -4.06
CA ALA A 191 -0.78 20.01 -4.49
C ALA A 191 0.20 20.17 -3.33
N GLN A 192 1.48 20.14 -3.69
CA GLN A 192 2.60 20.40 -2.80
C GLN A 192 3.27 21.70 -3.24
N LYS A 193 3.32 22.70 -2.36
CA LYS A 193 4.10 23.92 -2.57
C LYS A 193 5.46 23.81 -1.88
N TYR A 194 6.52 24.28 -2.51
CA TYR A 194 7.85 24.37 -1.95
C TYR A 194 8.26 25.83 -1.78
N ASN A 195 8.30 26.32 -0.54
CA ASN A 195 8.79 27.67 -0.26
C ASN A 195 10.28 27.58 0.10
N ASN A 196 11.15 28.14 -0.75
CA ASN A 196 12.56 28.33 -0.40
C ASN A 196 12.81 29.83 -0.18
N LYS A 197 12.92 30.24 1.09
CA LYS A 197 13.23 31.63 1.48
C LYS A 197 14.67 31.78 1.97
N GLY A 198 15.60 30.94 1.48
CA GLY A 198 17.00 30.95 1.89
C GLY A 198 17.21 30.21 3.21
N GLU A 199 16.90 30.85 4.35
CA GLU A 199 17.12 30.27 5.69
C GLU A 199 16.08 29.22 6.09
N TYR A 200 14.93 29.19 5.41
CA TYR A 200 13.83 28.26 5.71
C TYR A 200 13.31 27.63 4.42
N GLU A 201 13.40 26.30 4.37
CA GLU A 201 12.73 25.45 3.39
C GLU A 201 11.45 24.88 4.00
N GLU A 202 10.31 25.20 3.40
CA GLU A 202 9.00 24.76 3.88
C GLU A 202 8.24 24.05 2.75
N TRP A 203 7.90 22.78 3.01
CA TRP A 203 6.93 22.05 2.21
C TRP A 203 5.53 22.39 2.75
N VAL A 204 4.66 22.94 1.92
CA VAL A 204 3.26 23.25 2.29
C VAL A 204 2.29 22.41 1.47
N PRO A 205 1.54 21.49 2.10
CA PRO A 205 0.54 20.71 1.40
C PRO A 205 -0.76 21.50 1.30
N LEU A 206 -1.34 21.55 0.11
CA LEU A 206 -2.48 22.39 -0.23
C LEU A 206 -3.57 21.57 -0.91
N VAL A 207 -4.82 21.93 -0.62
CA VAL A 207 -5.97 21.59 -1.45
C VAL A 207 -6.54 22.88 -2.04
N TYR A 208 -6.89 22.84 -3.31
CA TYR A 208 -7.57 23.92 -4.02
C TYR A 208 -8.99 23.49 -4.36
N GLN A 209 -9.94 24.41 -4.27
CA GLN A 209 -11.28 24.27 -4.81
C GLN A 209 -11.44 25.21 -6.00
N SER A 210 -12.00 24.69 -7.10
CA SER A 210 -12.28 25.47 -8.31
C SER A 210 -13.64 25.07 -8.90
N CYS A 211 -14.35 26.01 -9.50
CA CYS A 211 -15.62 25.76 -10.18
C CYS A 211 -15.38 25.24 -11.59
N THR A 212 -16.14 24.21 -11.99
CA THR A 212 -15.99 23.60 -13.32
C THR A 212 -16.47 24.51 -14.44
N ASN A 213 -17.42 25.40 -14.15
CA ASN A 213 -18.03 26.33 -15.09
C ASN A 213 -17.39 27.74 -15.10
N ASP A 214 -16.28 27.94 -14.38
CA ASP A 214 -15.54 29.21 -14.40
C ASP A 214 -15.11 29.53 -15.84
N ARG A 215 -15.35 30.75 -16.33
CA ARG A 215 -15.01 31.23 -17.68
C ARG A 215 -13.99 32.37 -17.65
N GLY A 216 -13.44 32.66 -16.47
CA GLY A 216 -12.62 33.84 -16.23
C GLY A 216 -13.43 35.09 -15.92
N GLY A 217 -12.71 36.19 -15.68
CA GLY A 217 -13.26 37.49 -15.36
C GLY A 217 -13.64 38.31 -16.59
N ASN A 218 -14.04 39.56 -16.37
CA ASN A 218 -14.33 40.48 -17.46
C ASN A 218 -13.05 40.88 -18.22
N LYS A 219 -13.23 41.50 -19.40
CA LYS A 219 -12.13 41.91 -20.29
C LYS A 219 -11.06 42.78 -19.63
N ASN A 220 -11.41 43.53 -18.58
CA ASN A 220 -10.47 44.43 -17.90
C ASN A 220 -9.67 43.72 -16.80
N LEU A 221 -10.15 42.58 -16.28
CA LEU A 221 -9.56 41.93 -15.12
C LEU A 221 -9.81 40.42 -15.12
N LEU A 222 -8.73 39.65 -15.13
CA LEU A 222 -8.75 38.18 -15.11
C LEU A 222 -9.47 37.54 -16.29
N GLU A 223 -9.51 38.19 -17.46
CA GLU A 223 -9.97 37.55 -18.71
C GLU A 223 -9.26 36.20 -18.88
N ASN A 224 -10.05 35.13 -19.07
CA ASN A 224 -9.57 33.74 -19.21
C ASN A 224 -8.59 33.29 -18.10
N SER A 225 -8.69 33.84 -16.90
CA SER A 225 -7.89 33.45 -15.73
C SER A 225 -8.81 33.00 -14.61
N TRP A 226 -8.38 32.07 -13.75
CA TRP A 226 -9.24 31.55 -12.67
C TRP A 226 -9.88 32.67 -11.83
N THR A 227 -11.20 32.59 -11.61
CA THR A 227 -11.97 33.51 -10.75
C THR A 227 -12.70 32.82 -9.60
N SER A 228 -12.59 31.50 -9.53
CA SER A 228 -13.17 30.66 -8.47
C SER A 228 -12.12 29.91 -7.64
N MET A 229 -10.86 29.90 -8.05
CA MET A 229 -9.82 29.09 -7.40
C MET A 229 -9.38 29.68 -6.05
N ILE A 230 -9.63 28.92 -4.98
CA ILE A 230 -9.23 29.23 -3.60
C ILE A 230 -8.46 28.06 -3.00
N SER A 231 -7.59 28.32 -2.02
CA SER A 231 -6.71 27.29 -1.43
C SER A 231 -6.90 27.17 0.08
N ALA A 232 -6.56 26.00 0.62
CA ALA A 232 -6.44 25.77 2.05
C ALA A 232 -5.23 24.86 2.32
N ARG A 233 -4.52 25.12 3.43
CA ARG A 233 -3.48 24.21 3.93
C ARG A 233 -4.11 22.92 4.43
N MET A 234 -3.43 21.80 4.19
CA MET A 234 -3.80 20.51 4.77
C MET A 234 -2.89 20.19 5.96
N GLU A 235 -3.43 19.55 7.00
CA GLU A 235 -2.66 19.10 8.16
C GLU A 235 -2.74 17.59 8.31
N CYS A 236 -1.61 16.92 8.53
CA CYS A 236 -1.58 15.51 8.92
C CYS A 236 -0.79 15.33 10.22
N GLY A 237 -1.37 15.75 11.35
CA GLY A 237 -0.57 15.98 12.56
C GLY A 237 0.34 17.21 12.40
N LYS A 238 1.28 17.42 13.34
CA LYS A 238 2.07 18.66 13.40
C LYS A 238 3.26 18.69 12.43
N ASP A 239 3.87 17.53 12.14
CA ASP A 239 5.21 17.49 11.52
C ASP A 239 5.22 17.00 10.07
N PHE A 240 4.07 16.55 9.53
CA PHE A 240 3.97 15.96 8.20
C PHE A 240 3.63 17.00 7.14
N THR A 241 4.68 17.65 6.65
CA THR A 241 4.57 18.84 5.80
C THR A 241 4.72 18.53 4.31
N LYS A 242 5.24 17.36 3.93
CA LYS A 242 5.43 16.97 2.52
C LYS A 242 4.38 15.96 2.07
N LEU A 243 3.41 16.40 1.30
CA LEU A 243 2.45 15.56 0.58
C LEU A 243 3.16 14.81 -0.56
N ILE A 244 3.01 13.49 -0.57
CA ILE A 244 3.67 12.56 -1.50
C ILE A 244 2.70 12.06 -2.55
N ASP A 245 1.52 11.56 -2.13
CA ASP A 245 0.53 10.96 -3.02
C ASP A 245 -0.89 11.07 -2.43
N VAL A 246 -1.91 10.96 -3.27
CA VAL A 246 -3.33 11.09 -2.90
C VAL A 246 -4.17 10.05 -3.64
N SER A 247 -4.91 9.25 -2.88
CA SER A 247 -5.91 8.32 -3.38
C SER A 247 -7.30 8.70 -2.86
N SER A 248 -8.34 8.35 -3.61
CA SER A 248 -9.73 8.68 -3.29
C SER A 248 -10.59 7.42 -3.34
N VAL A 249 -11.43 7.23 -2.33
CA VAL A 249 -12.42 6.15 -2.28
C VAL A 249 -13.80 6.77 -2.26
N GLU A 250 -14.63 6.34 -3.20
CA GLU A 250 -16.02 6.76 -3.28
C GLU A 250 -16.86 5.91 -2.32
N THR A 251 -17.72 6.58 -1.56
CA THR A 251 -18.70 5.96 -0.67
C THR A 251 -20.09 6.39 -1.10
N ASP A 252 -21.14 5.79 -0.53
CA ASP A 252 -22.54 6.06 -0.91
C ASP A 252 -22.95 7.54 -0.71
N HIS A 253 -22.28 8.25 0.19
CA HIS A 253 -22.65 9.62 0.58
C HIS A 253 -21.53 10.64 0.41
N ASP A 254 -20.30 10.20 0.15
CA ASP A 254 -19.12 11.08 0.18
C ASP A 254 -17.92 10.51 -0.61
N THR A 255 -16.88 11.33 -0.78
CA THR A 255 -15.57 10.89 -1.25
C THR A 255 -14.57 11.01 -0.12
N LYS A 256 -13.98 9.89 0.31
CA LYS A 256 -12.86 9.90 1.25
C LYS A 256 -11.55 10.09 0.53
N ILE A 257 -10.72 10.99 1.03
CA ILE A 257 -9.39 11.31 0.51
C ILE A 257 -8.34 10.75 1.47
N TYR A 258 -7.51 9.86 0.96
CA TYR A 258 -6.37 9.30 1.67
C TYR A 258 -5.11 9.96 1.12
N ALA A 259 -4.41 10.70 1.95
CA ALA A 259 -3.21 11.42 1.54
C ALA A 259 -1.99 10.92 2.32
N LEU A 260 -0.94 10.57 1.56
CA LEU A 260 0.33 10.10 2.06
C LEU A 260 1.27 11.30 2.25
N PHE A 261 1.80 11.46 3.46
CA PHE A 261 2.72 12.53 3.82
C PHE A 261 4.06 11.98 4.30
N ARG A 262 5.07 12.84 4.28
CA ARG A 262 6.40 12.64 4.83
C ARG A 262 6.80 13.83 5.71
N ASN A 263 7.48 13.55 6.81
CA ASN A 263 8.07 14.57 7.69
C ASN A 263 9.59 14.72 7.45
N TYR A 264 10.23 15.62 8.20
CA TYR A 264 11.67 15.90 8.11
C TYR A 264 12.55 14.66 8.41
N TRP A 265 12.12 13.78 9.31
CA TRP A 265 12.82 12.54 9.65
C TRP A 265 12.57 11.39 8.65
N ASN A 266 11.99 11.68 7.49
CA ASN A 266 11.60 10.69 6.48
C ASN A 266 10.61 9.61 6.98
N MET A 267 9.86 9.89 8.04
CA MET A 267 8.74 9.05 8.45
C MET A 267 7.55 9.32 7.54
N SER A 268 6.75 8.30 7.30
CA SER A 268 5.54 8.43 6.49
C SER A 268 4.28 8.35 7.35
N ALA A 269 3.27 9.13 6.97
CA ALA A 269 1.95 9.09 7.56
C ALA A 269 0.86 9.08 6.49
N VAL A 270 -0.25 8.39 6.76
CA VAL A 270 -1.46 8.48 5.93
C VAL A 270 -2.56 9.11 6.76
N CYS A 271 -3.14 10.20 6.25
CA CYS A 271 -4.29 10.86 6.85
C CYS A 271 -5.52 10.72 5.95
N VAL A 272 -6.69 10.66 6.58
CA VAL A 272 -7.98 10.53 5.91
C VAL A 272 -8.78 11.81 6.08
N TYR A 273 -9.31 12.32 4.98
CA TYR A 273 -10.12 13.52 4.93
C TYR A 273 -11.44 13.20 4.26
N ASN A 274 -12.46 13.92 4.65
CA ASN A 274 -13.78 13.83 4.06
C ASN A 274 -13.97 15.02 3.09
N MET A 275 -14.49 14.79 1.89
CA MET A 275 -14.70 15.85 0.90
C MET A 275 -15.74 16.88 1.34
N THR A 276 -16.78 16.45 2.05
CA THR A 276 -17.76 17.34 2.69
C THR A 276 -17.08 18.29 3.67
N GLU A 277 -16.21 17.79 4.57
CA GLU A 277 -15.48 18.64 5.53
C GLU A 277 -14.48 19.61 4.84
N ILE A 278 -13.85 19.17 3.74
CA ILE A 278 -13.03 20.03 2.89
C ILE A 278 -13.87 21.17 2.33
N SER A 279 -15.04 20.85 1.76
CA SER A 279 -15.96 21.84 1.20
C SER A 279 -16.49 22.80 2.27
N ASP A 280 -16.85 22.30 3.46
CA ASP A 280 -17.30 23.10 4.58
C ASP A 280 -16.23 24.11 5.01
N THR A 281 -14.97 23.68 5.06
CA THR A 281 -13.84 24.57 5.36
C THR A 281 -13.75 25.73 4.35
N PHE A 282 -13.93 25.46 3.05
CA PHE A 282 -13.92 26.49 2.02
C PHE A 282 -15.11 27.46 2.12
N THR A 283 -16.28 26.97 2.52
CA THR A 283 -17.51 27.78 2.60
C THR A 283 -17.63 28.59 3.88
N SER A 284 -17.13 28.08 5.01
CA SER A 284 -17.38 28.65 6.33
C SER A 284 -16.21 29.44 6.95
N SER A 285 -14.95 29.18 6.54
CA SER A 285 -13.79 29.78 7.21
C SER A 285 -13.43 31.18 6.69
N ASP A 286 -12.81 32.01 7.52
CA ASP A 286 -12.22 33.28 7.08
C ASP A 286 -11.01 33.08 6.17
N PHE A 287 -10.59 34.14 5.47
CA PHE A 287 -9.37 34.18 4.66
C PHE A 287 -8.19 34.77 5.45
N ASN A 288 -6.96 34.35 5.16
CA ASN A 288 -5.76 34.74 5.92
C ASN A 288 -5.41 36.23 5.88
N SER A 289 -5.71 36.92 4.79
CA SER A 289 -5.19 38.28 4.55
C SER A 289 -6.24 39.22 3.97
N ILE A 290 -7.51 38.87 4.14
CA ILE A 290 -8.62 39.50 3.42
C ILE A 290 -9.83 39.63 4.34
N ASN A 291 -10.09 40.84 4.86
CA ASN A 291 -11.36 41.23 5.48
C ASN A 291 -12.33 41.65 4.37
N VAL A 292 -12.80 40.70 3.56
CA VAL A 292 -13.64 41.03 2.41
C VAL A 292 -15.09 40.66 2.66
N SER A 293 -15.91 41.70 2.80
CA SER A 293 -17.38 41.65 2.73
C SER A 293 -17.86 41.73 1.28
N VAL A 294 -17.31 40.91 0.37
CA VAL A 294 -17.73 40.89 -1.04
C VAL A 294 -18.70 39.73 -1.28
N ASN A 295 -19.75 40.05 -2.03
CA ASN A 295 -20.81 39.12 -2.43
C ASN A 295 -20.76 38.93 -3.97
N PRO A 296 -20.75 37.69 -4.49
CA PRO A 296 -20.68 36.42 -3.77
C PRO A 296 -19.32 36.21 -3.09
N ARG A 297 -19.31 35.34 -2.06
CA ARG A 297 -18.10 34.97 -1.33
C ARG A 297 -17.06 34.39 -2.32
N PRO A 298 -15.77 34.77 -2.21
CA PRO A 298 -14.69 34.20 -3.02
C PRO A 298 -14.73 32.66 -3.08
N GLY A 299 -14.64 32.11 -4.29
CA GLY A 299 -14.74 30.67 -4.56
C GLY A 299 -16.15 30.08 -4.66
N THR A 300 -17.20 30.91 -4.58
CA THR A 300 -18.57 30.49 -4.92
C THR A 300 -18.74 30.41 -6.43
N CYS A 301 -19.39 29.34 -6.92
CA CYS A 301 -19.59 29.16 -8.35
C CYS A 301 -20.65 30.12 -8.88
N ALA A 302 -20.26 30.97 -9.82
CA ALA A 302 -21.13 31.93 -10.48
C ALA A 302 -21.82 31.26 -11.68
N LYS A 303 -23.02 31.73 -12.04
CA LYS A 303 -23.67 31.34 -13.31
C LYS A 303 -22.86 31.82 -14.52
N ASP A 304 -22.34 33.04 -14.44
CA ASP A 304 -21.44 33.64 -15.42
C ASP A 304 -20.33 34.41 -14.68
N SER A 305 -19.11 33.87 -14.69
CA SER A 305 -17.97 34.49 -14.01
C SER A 305 -17.49 35.77 -14.68
N THR A 306 -17.84 36.00 -15.95
CA THR A 306 -17.45 37.22 -16.69
C THR A 306 -18.16 38.47 -16.18
N GLN A 307 -19.26 38.29 -15.43
CA GLN A 307 -20.07 39.36 -14.83
C GLN A 307 -19.72 39.62 -13.35
N LEU A 308 -18.66 38.99 -12.82
CA LEU A 308 -18.22 39.24 -11.45
C LEU A 308 -17.71 40.67 -11.28
N SER A 309 -17.93 41.24 -10.08
CA SER A 309 -17.51 42.60 -9.78
C SER A 309 -15.98 42.73 -9.79
N ASN A 310 -15.49 43.90 -10.20
CA ASN A 310 -14.05 44.19 -10.17
C ASN A 310 -13.45 44.08 -8.76
N GLU A 311 -14.24 44.34 -7.73
CA GLU A 311 -13.81 44.19 -6.34
C GLU A 311 -13.53 42.73 -5.99
N LEU A 312 -14.43 41.82 -6.36
CA LEU A 312 -14.22 40.38 -6.20
C LEU A 312 -13.04 39.88 -7.03
N LEU A 313 -12.94 40.30 -8.28
CA LEU A 313 -11.87 39.87 -9.17
C LEU A 313 -10.48 40.32 -8.67
N LYS A 314 -10.37 41.51 -8.04
CA LYS A 314 -9.12 41.96 -7.40
C LYS A 314 -8.68 41.04 -6.25
N VAL A 315 -9.64 40.48 -5.53
CA VAL A 315 -9.41 39.49 -4.47
C VAL A 315 -8.96 38.16 -5.08
N MET A 316 -9.70 37.67 -6.08
CA MET A 316 -9.41 36.39 -6.74
C MET A 316 -8.08 36.38 -7.47
N LYS A 317 -7.57 37.53 -7.92
CA LYS A 317 -6.24 37.68 -8.54
C LYS A 317 -5.10 37.19 -7.66
N LYS A 318 -5.30 37.09 -6.34
CA LYS A 318 -4.31 36.57 -5.39
C LYS A 318 -4.48 35.09 -5.03
N CYS A 319 -5.45 34.38 -5.62
CA CYS A 319 -5.83 33.00 -5.23
C CYS A 319 -5.96 32.87 -3.70
N PRO A 320 -7.00 33.47 -3.08
CA PRO A 320 -7.02 33.68 -1.65
C PRO A 320 -7.01 32.36 -0.87
N GLU A 321 -6.20 32.34 0.19
CA GLU A 321 -6.02 31.17 1.08
C GLU A 321 -6.93 31.29 2.30
N ILE A 322 -7.62 30.19 2.59
CA ILE A 322 -8.44 30.00 3.78
C ILE A 322 -7.55 29.96 5.03
N LYS A 323 -7.99 30.64 6.09
CA LYS A 323 -7.26 30.76 7.36
C LYS A 323 -7.23 29.45 8.15
N LYS A 324 -8.36 28.73 8.20
CA LYS A 324 -8.44 27.45 8.90
C LYS A 324 -7.86 26.34 8.01
N PRO A 325 -6.86 25.58 8.48
CA PRO A 325 -6.38 24.43 7.73
C PRO A 325 -7.43 23.31 7.69
N VAL A 326 -7.42 22.55 6.60
CA VAL A 326 -8.15 21.29 6.46
C VAL A 326 -7.49 20.24 7.33
N LYS A 327 -8.25 19.74 8.30
CA LYS A 327 -7.81 18.72 9.26
C LYS A 327 -8.33 17.34 8.85
N PRO A 328 -7.63 16.27 9.22
CA PRO A 328 -8.10 14.91 8.96
C PRO A 328 -9.19 14.52 9.96
N GLU A 329 -9.99 13.50 9.63
CA GLU A 329 -11.09 12.99 10.48
C GLU A 329 -10.59 12.65 11.91
N LYS A 330 -9.38 12.10 12.00
CA LYS A 330 -8.69 11.70 13.23
C LYS A 330 -7.18 11.92 13.07
N ARG A 331 -6.40 11.54 14.08
CA ARG A 331 -4.93 11.40 13.98
C ARG A 331 -4.52 10.53 12.77
N PRO A 332 -3.26 10.62 12.30
CA PRO A 332 -2.79 9.79 11.19
C PRO A 332 -3.19 8.32 11.34
N LEU A 333 -3.84 7.78 10.31
CA LEU A 333 -4.30 6.40 10.26
C LEU A 333 -3.12 5.43 10.24
N VAL A 334 -2.10 5.76 9.44
CA VAL A 334 -0.81 5.08 9.39
C VAL A 334 0.25 6.07 9.84
N PHE A 335 1.19 5.63 10.67
CA PHE A 335 2.40 6.35 11.03
C PHE A 335 3.54 5.35 11.20
N ARG A 336 4.56 5.41 10.34
CA ARG A 336 5.65 4.44 10.28
C ARG A 336 6.98 5.09 9.94
N HIS A 337 8.07 4.57 10.50
CA HIS A 337 9.44 4.88 10.09
C HIS A 337 9.81 4.08 8.82
N ARG A 338 8.99 4.22 7.78
CA ARG A 338 9.15 3.62 6.44
C ARG A 338 8.96 4.72 5.41
N ARG A 339 9.66 4.63 4.28
CA ARG A 339 9.58 5.60 3.18
C ARG A 339 8.64 5.09 2.10
N TYR A 340 7.40 5.54 2.13
CA TYR A 340 6.43 5.21 1.09
C TYR A 340 6.47 6.24 -0.04
N THR A 341 6.25 5.77 -1.27
CA THR A 341 6.32 6.58 -2.49
C THR A 341 4.97 6.73 -3.18
N HIS A 342 4.09 5.73 -3.06
CA HIS A 342 2.77 5.72 -3.68
C HIS A 342 1.73 5.10 -2.75
N LEU A 343 0.47 5.46 -2.96
CA LEU A 343 -0.67 5.02 -2.18
C LEU A 343 -1.85 4.63 -3.10
N GLN A 344 -2.35 3.42 -2.94
CA GLN A 344 -3.65 3.02 -3.45
C GLN A 344 -4.53 2.50 -2.31
N VAL A 345 -5.84 2.69 -2.41
CA VAL A 345 -6.79 2.29 -1.38
C VAL A 345 -7.92 1.51 -2.01
N ASP A 346 -8.28 0.39 -1.40
CA ASP A 346 -9.46 -0.40 -1.74
C ASP A 346 -10.42 -0.45 -0.57
N GLN A 347 -11.71 -0.54 -0.89
CA GLN A 347 -12.75 -0.91 0.05
C GLN A 347 -13.21 -2.32 -0.27
N VAL A 348 -13.03 -3.22 0.69
CA VAL A 348 -13.36 -4.65 0.56
C VAL A 348 -14.26 -5.03 1.71
N GLN A 349 -15.51 -5.37 1.38
CA GLN A 349 -16.58 -5.53 2.38
C GLN A 349 -16.68 -4.25 3.22
N ASN A 350 -16.53 -4.35 4.54
CA ASN A 350 -16.55 -3.20 5.47
C ASN A 350 -15.14 -2.73 5.86
N SER A 351 -14.08 -3.32 5.28
CA SER A 351 -12.69 -3.02 5.61
C SER A 351 -12.03 -2.12 4.57
N ILE A 352 -11.05 -1.34 5.01
CA ILE A 352 -10.20 -0.54 4.12
C ILE A 352 -8.82 -1.16 4.04
N ILE A 353 -8.33 -1.35 2.81
CA ILE A 353 -6.99 -1.83 2.52
C ILE A 353 -6.18 -0.70 1.91
N LEU A 354 -5.06 -0.37 2.54
CA LEU A 354 -4.06 0.55 2.00
C LEU A 354 -2.92 -0.25 1.41
N LEU A 355 -2.57 0.05 0.15
CA LEU A 355 -1.44 -0.50 -0.57
C LEU A 355 -0.38 0.59 -0.68
N LEU A 356 0.70 0.44 0.07
CA LEU A 356 1.74 1.45 0.25
C LEU A 356 3.04 0.97 -0.39
N ALA A 357 3.42 1.59 -1.51
CA ALA A 357 4.67 1.26 -2.18
C ALA A 357 5.87 1.79 -1.38
N LEU A 358 6.86 0.94 -1.15
CA LEU A 358 8.12 1.27 -0.49
C LEU A 358 9.15 1.76 -1.52
N GLU A 359 10.01 2.68 -1.09
CA GLU A 359 11.19 3.10 -1.89
C GLU A 359 12.13 1.91 -2.20
N SER A 360 12.08 0.83 -1.42
CA SER A 360 12.88 -0.39 -1.60
C SER A 360 12.35 -1.36 -2.66
N GLY A 361 11.20 -1.09 -3.30
CA GLY A 361 10.58 -1.97 -4.30
C GLY A 361 9.49 -2.90 -3.76
N GLY A 362 9.24 -2.89 -2.45
CA GLY A 362 8.15 -3.64 -1.80
C GLY A 362 6.81 -2.90 -1.78
N VAL A 363 5.74 -3.59 -1.41
CA VAL A 363 4.41 -3.00 -1.18
C VAL A 363 3.81 -3.53 0.11
N ASP A 364 3.55 -2.64 1.07
CA ASP A 364 2.85 -2.99 2.30
C ASP A 364 1.33 -3.01 2.07
N LYS A 365 0.68 -4.10 2.46
CA LYS A 365 -0.79 -4.25 2.54
C LYS A 365 -1.22 -4.02 3.99
N VAL A 366 -1.87 -2.88 4.23
CA VAL A 366 -2.29 -2.45 5.57
C VAL A 366 -3.80 -2.51 5.68
N LEU A 367 -4.29 -3.22 6.69
CA LEU A 367 -5.70 -3.37 7.01
C LEU A 367 -6.11 -2.34 8.07
N LYS A 368 -7.18 -1.59 7.75
CA LYS A 368 -8.00 -0.87 8.72
C LYS A 368 -9.33 -1.62 8.85
N ASN A 369 -9.46 -2.36 9.95
CA ASN A 369 -10.71 -3.00 10.35
C ASN A 369 -11.57 -1.96 11.12
N PRO A 370 -12.90 -1.86 10.88
CA PRO A 370 -13.77 -0.97 11.64
C PRO A 370 -13.75 -1.17 13.16
N LEU A 371 -13.51 -2.41 13.61
CA LEU A 371 -13.60 -2.81 15.02
C LEU A 371 -12.24 -2.82 15.73
N GLU A 372 -11.13 -2.73 15.00
CA GLU A 372 -9.78 -2.81 15.56
C GLU A 372 -8.99 -1.52 15.27
N GLU A 373 -8.50 -0.86 16.32
CA GLU A 373 -7.43 0.13 16.24
C GLU A 373 -6.24 -0.34 17.11
N PRO A 374 -4.97 -0.20 16.67
CA PRO A 374 -4.49 0.47 15.46
C PRO A 374 -4.57 -0.41 14.20
N VAL A 375 -4.29 0.19 13.03
CA VAL A 375 -4.14 -0.54 11.76
C VAL A 375 -3.02 -1.57 11.80
N SER A 376 -3.21 -2.68 11.07
CA SER A 376 -2.29 -3.82 11.03
C SER A 376 -1.69 -4.02 9.63
N THR A 377 -0.38 -4.22 9.53
CA THR A 377 0.27 -4.54 8.26
C THR A 377 0.22 -6.06 8.04
N ILE A 378 -0.77 -6.53 7.27
CA ILE A 378 -1.05 -7.96 7.13
C ILE A 378 -0.08 -8.68 6.19
N ALA A 379 0.52 -7.96 5.23
CA ALA A 379 1.54 -8.52 4.33
C ALA A 379 2.46 -7.43 3.77
N GLU A 380 3.69 -7.81 3.42
CA GLU A 380 4.60 -7.04 2.56
C GLU A 380 4.86 -7.88 1.30
N TYR A 381 4.43 -7.41 0.14
CA TYR A 381 4.76 -8.02 -1.15
C TYR A 381 6.11 -7.52 -1.64
N GLN A 382 6.87 -8.39 -2.29
CA GLN A 382 8.15 -8.08 -2.91
C GLN A 382 8.08 -8.28 -4.44
N PRO A 383 7.34 -7.41 -5.17
CA PRO A 383 7.14 -7.55 -6.61
C PRO A 383 8.41 -7.32 -7.43
N LEU A 384 9.26 -6.41 -6.95
CA LEU A 384 10.52 -6.01 -7.59
C LEU A 384 11.71 -6.44 -6.72
N PRO A 385 12.90 -6.64 -7.31
CA PRO A 385 14.12 -6.84 -6.55
C PRO A 385 14.37 -5.71 -5.55
N GLN A 386 14.94 -6.03 -4.39
CA GLN A 386 15.23 -5.04 -3.35
C GLN A 386 16.12 -3.91 -3.90
N GLY A 387 15.72 -2.66 -3.63
CA GLY A 387 16.39 -1.46 -4.13
C GLY A 387 15.86 -0.96 -5.48
N SER A 388 14.89 -1.64 -6.08
CA SER A 388 14.24 -1.18 -7.31
C SER A 388 13.28 -0.03 -7.01
N ASN A 389 13.36 1.04 -7.80
CA ASN A 389 12.46 2.18 -7.67
C ASN A 389 11.11 1.88 -8.31
N ILE A 390 10.04 1.90 -7.50
CA ILE A 390 8.66 1.92 -8.00
C ILE A 390 8.38 3.28 -8.62
N THR A 391 7.98 3.29 -9.89
CA THR A 391 7.63 4.49 -10.67
C THR A 391 6.12 4.70 -10.79
N GLY A 392 5.33 3.68 -10.46
CA GLY A 392 3.87 3.73 -10.54
C GLY A 392 3.22 2.59 -9.77
N LEU A 393 2.08 2.91 -9.14
CA LEU A 393 1.23 1.98 -8.41
C LEU A 393 -0.22 2.21 -8.83
N PHE A 394 -0.86 1.21 -9.42
CA PHE A 394 -2.24 1.33 -9.91
C PHE A 394 -3.09 0.13 -9.48
N LEU A 395 -4.19 0.41 -8.79
CA LEU A 395 -5.14 -0.59 -8.33
C LEU A 395 -6.35 -0.64 -9.27
N HIS A 396 -6.63 -1.81 -9.81
CA HIS A 396 -7.88 -2.10 -10.50
C HIS A 396 -8.88 -2.72 -9.52
N THR A 397 -9.79 -1.90 -9.01
CA THR A 397 -10.69 -2.21 -7.88
C THR A 397 -11.79 -3.22 -8.20
N SER A 398 -12.15 -3.45 -9.46
CA SER A 398 -13.15 -4.45 -9.87
C SER A 398 -12.57 -5.86 -9.85
N GLU A 399 -11.41 -6.06 -10.47
CA GLU A 399 -10.75 -7.37 -10.57
C GLU A 399 -9.74 -7.63 -9.44
N LYS A 400 -9.64 -6.72 -8.47
CA LYS A 400 -8.72 -6.80 -7.31
C LYS A 400 -7.26 -7.06 -7.72
N ARG A 401 -6.79 -6.33 -8.73
CA ARG A 401 -5.42 -6.47 -9.26
C ARG A 401 -4.59 -5.23 -9.02
N LEU A 402 -3.37 -5.41 -8.55
CA LEU A 402 -2.40 -4.34 -8.34
C LEU A 402 -1.30 -4.39 -9.40
N PHE A 403 -1.08 -3.27 -10.05
CA PHE A 403 -0.03 -3.07 -11.05
C PHE A 403 1.08 -2.23 -10.43
N VAL A 404 2.30 -2.76 -10.45
CA VAL A 404 3.50 -2.12 -9.92
C VAL A 404 4.49 -1.97 -11.06
N SER A 405 4.89 -0.74 -11.37
CA SER A 405 5.86 -0.47 -12.43
C SER A 405 7.19 0.02 -11.87
N SER A 406 8.26 -0.37 -12.53
CA SER A 406 9.58 0.25 -12.43
C SER A 406 9.92 0.96 -13.75
N GLN A 407 11.19 1.32 -13.98
CA GLN A 407 11.63 1.86 -15.27
C GLN A 407 11.58 0.83 -16.41
N SER A 408 11.76 -0.45 -16.08
CA SER A 408 11.98 -1.54 -17.04
C SER A 408 11.01 -2.72 -16.89
N GLU A 409 10.16 -2.76 -15.86
CA GLU A 409 9.20 -3.86 -15.70
C GLU A 409 7.84 -3.38 -15.20
N LEU A 410 6.81 -4.14 -15.58
CA LEU A 410 5.46 -4.07 -15.04
C LEU A 410 5.14 -5.42 -14.39
N VAL A 411 4.82 -5.39 -13.11
CA VAL A 411 4.40 -6.55 -12.33
C VAL A 411 2.92 -6.44 -12.01
N GLN A 412 2.18 -7.52 -12.24
CA GLN A 412 0.76 -7.64 -11.95
C GLN A 412 0.58 -8.63 -10.79
N MET A 413 -0.16 -8.23 -9.77
CA MET A 413 -0.44 -9.02 -8.58
C MET A 413 -1.94 -9.19 -8.40
N ASN A 414 -2.38 -10.43 -8.21
CA ASN A 414 -3.75 -10.74 -7.82
C ASN A 414 -3.89 -10.66 -6.29
N LEU A 415 -4.64 -9.70 -5.79
CA LEU A 415 -4.83 -9.51 -4.34
C LEU A 415 -5.75 -10.56 -3.70
N THR A 416 -6.38 -11.42 -4.52
CA THR A 416 -7.25 -12.53 -4.10
C THR A 416 -6.57 -13.90 -4.16
N GLN A 417 -5.26 -13.94 -4.49
CA GLN A 417 -4.46 -15.17 -4.42
C GLN A 417 -4.12 -15.46 -2.95
N CYS A 418 -5.01 -16.19 -2.29
CA CYS A 418 -4.99 -16.40 -0.85
C CYS A 418 -4.13 -17.58 -0.39
N GLU A 419 -3.71 -18.44 -1.32
CA GLU A 419 -2.81 -19.57 -1.07
C GLU A 419 -1.45 -19.11 -0.54
N VAL A 420 -1.08 -17.85 -0.77
CA VAL A 420 0.12 -17.21 -0.22
C VAL A 420 0.15 -17.18 1.31
N TYR A 421 -0.99 -17.33 1.97
CA TYR A 421 -1.07 -17.37 3.44
C TYR A 421 -0.85 -18.77 4.01
N GLY A 422 -0.89 -19.81 3.17
CA GLY A 422 -0.69 -21.20 3.56
C GLY A 422 -1.91 -22.09 3.30
N ASP A 423 -1.75 -23.37 3.60
CA ASP A 423 -2.67 -24.46 3.30
C ASP A 423 -3.53 -24.88 4.51
N LYS A 424 -3.35 -24.25 5.68
CA LYS A 424 -4.12 -24.55 6.89
C LYS A 424 -5.20 -23.51 7.18
N CYS A 425 -6.31 -23.98 7.75
CA CYS A 425 -7.43 -23.12 8.14
C CYS A 425 -7.01 -21.98 9.08
N THR A 426 -6.20 -22.30 10.09
CA THR A 426 -5.71 -21.31 11.06
C THR A 426 -4.82 -20.25 10.42
N GLN A 427 -3.99 -20.62 9.44
CA GLN A 427 -3.13 -19.67 8.72
C GLN A 427 -3.97 -18.69 7.89
N CYS A 428 -5.02 -19.20 7.24
CA CYS A 428 -5.96 -18.38 6.47
C CYS A 428 -6.70 -17.38 7.37
N LEU A 429 -7.24 -17.82 8.50
CA LEU A 429 -7.95 -16.93 9.43
C LEU A 429 -7.02 -15.89 10.06
N LEU A 430 -5.79 -16.27 10.43
CA LEU A 430 -4.80 -15.36 11.00
C LEU A 430 -4.28 -14.32 10.00
N SER A 431 -4.46 -14.53 8.68
CA SER A 431 -4.12 -13.51 7.68
C SER A 431 -4.91 -12.21 7.91
N LYS A 432 -6.13 -12.32 8.46
CA LYS A 432 -7.13 -11.25 8.57
C LYS A 432 -7.43 -10.54 7.24
N ASP A 433 -7.02 -11.13 6.11
CA ASP A 433 -7.11 -10.47 4.82
C ASP A 433 -8.56 -10.51 4.29
N PRO A 434 -9.26 -9.37 4.15
CA PRO A 434 -10.67 -9.35 3.71
C PRO A 434 -10.88 -9.82 2.27
N TYR A 435 -9.81 -9.99 1.48
CA TYR A 435 -9.88 -10.64 0.18
C TYR A 435 -9.95 -12.17 0.28
N CYS A 436 -9.69 -12.74 1.45
CA CYS A 436 -9.50 -14.16 1.66
C CYS A 436 -10.49 -14.75 2.66
N GLN A 437 -10.85 -16.01 2.43
CA GLN A 437 -11.65 -16.81 3.33
C GLN A 437 -11.20 -18.27 3.27
N TRP A 438 -11.43 -19.02 4.36
CA TRP A 438 -11.29 -20.46 4.31
C TRP A 438 -12.52 -21.09 3.68
N ASN A 439 -12.35 -21.95 2.68
CA ASN A 439 -13.48 -22.61 2.00
C ASN A 439 -13.76 -24.04 2.50
N GLY A 440 -13.08 -24.48 3.56
CA GLY A 440 -13.14 -25.85 4.08
C GLY A 440 -11.91 -26.69 3.72
N THR A 441 -11.24 -26.38 2.61
CA THR A 441 -10.10 -27.17 2.11
C THR A 441 -8.80 -26.37 1.95
N HIS A 442 -8.88 -25.12 1.51
CA HIS A 442 -7.74 -24.23 1.34
C HIS A 442 -8.17 -22.77 1.54
N CYS A 443 -7.19 -21.88 1.67
CA CYS A 443 -7.43 -20.45 1.72
C CYS A 443 -7.71 -19.94 0.31
N SER A 444 -8.89 -19.38 0.07
CA SER A 444 -9.34 -18.94 -1.24
C SER A 444 -9.90 -17.52 -1.21
N ALA A 445 -10.16 -16.96 -2.38
CA ALA A 445 -10.82 -15.66 -2.49
C ALA A 445 -12.16 -15.63 -1.73
N ALA A 446 -12.42 -14.53 -1.04
CA ALA A 446 -13.65 -14.30 -0.30
C ALA A 446 -14.85 -14.16 -1.24
N THR A 447 -15.92 -14.91 -0.98
CA THR A 447 -17.21 -14.76 -1.65
C THR A 447 -18.07 -13.74 -0.90
N ARG A 448 -18.97 -13.03 -1.58
CA ARG A 448 -19.88 -12.04 -0.93
C ARG A 448 -20.79 -12.64 0.15
N ILE A 449 -20.94 -13.96 0.20
CA ILE A 449 -21.72 -14.66 1.22
C ILE A 449 -20.83 -14.80 2.47
N GLN A 450 -21.09 -13.97 3.47
CA GLN A 450 -20.50 -14.12 4.79
C GLN A 450 -21.08 -15.38 5.45
N VAL A 451 -20.23 -16.39 5.66
CA VAL A 451 -20.54 -17.38 6.70
C VAL A 451 -20.26 -16.67 8.03
N GLN A 452 -21.33 -16.33 8.74
CA GLN A 452 -21.27 -15.82 10.11
C GLN A 452 -20.54 -16.82 11.02
N ASP A 453 -19.64 -16.27 11.83
CA ASP A 453 -19.14 -16.76 13.12
C ASP A 453 -18.47 -18.15 13.25
N SER A 454 -17.21 -18.06 13.70
CA SER A 454 -16.65 -18.81 14.82
C SER A 454 -17.01 -20.30 15.00
N ASP A 455 -16.70 -21.14 14.00
CA ASP A 455 -16.12 -22.49 14.22
C ASP A 455 -15.66 -23.15 12.91
N VAL A 456 -15.17 -22.35 11.95
CA VAL A 456 -14.90 -22.84 10.58
C VAL A 456 -13.67 -23.78 10.52
N CYS A 457 -12.74 -23.65 11.47
CA CYS A 457 -11.63 -24.58 11.62
C CYS A 457 -11.98 -25.57 12.74
N GLY A 458 -12.65 -26.68 12.41
CA GLY A 458 -13.05 -27.72 13.37
C GLY A 458 -11.92 -28.42 14.14
N GLU A 459 -10.71 -27.87 14.22
CA GLU A 459 -9.58 -28.38 15.03
C GLU A 459 -8.68 -27.21 15.48
N LEU A 460 -8.99 -26.62 16.65
CA LEU A 460 -8.07 -26.05 17.66
C LEU A 460 -8.82 -25.38 18.83
N VAL A 461 -9.97 -25.94 19.25
CA VAL A 461 -10.54 -25.70 20.58
C VAL A 461 -10.83 -27.07 21.19
N SER A 462 -9.79 -27.73 21.69
CA SER A 462 -10.04 -28.66 22.79
C SER A 462 -10.48 -27.82 23.99
N VAL A 463 -11.69 -28.13 24.48
CA VAL A 463 -12.40 -27.57 25.63
C VAL A 463 -13.15 -26.25 25.40
N LEU A 464 -14.44 -26.38 25.05
CA LEU A 464 -15.57 -25.68 25.66
C LEU A 464 -16.85 -26.45 25.25
N GLU A 465 -17.37 -27.31 26.13
CA GLU A 465 -18.65 -28.00 25.88
C GLU A 465 -19.81 -27.00 25.85
N LEU A 466 -20.57 -27.00 24.76
CA LEU A 466 -21.84 -26.27 24.66
C LEU A 466 -22.85 -26.88 25.64
N SER A 467 -23.13 -26.18 26.74
CA SER A 467 -24.30 -26.48 27.56
C SER A 467 -25.58 -26.01 26.84
N LYS A 468 -26.59 -26.89 26.83
CA LYS A 468 -27.84 -26.81 26.06
C LYS A 468 -28.55 -25.45 26.21
N ALA A 469 -28.80 -24.77 25.09
CA ALA A 469 -29.76 -23.69 25.02
C ALA A 469 -31.18 -24.25 25.19
N THR A 470 -31.95 -23.73 26.15
CA THR A 470 -33.38 -24.04 26.28
C THR A 470 -34.19 -22.80 25.93
N ILE A 471 -35.15 -22.96 25.02
CA ILE A 471 -36.01 -21.86 24.53
C ILE A 471 -37.21 -21.71 25.47
N LYS A 472 -37.38 -20.53 26.07
CA LYS A 472 -38.68 -20.05 26.56
C LYS A 472 -38.86 -18.59 26.13
N GLU A 473 -40.02 -18.31 25.55
CA GLU A 473 -40.54 -16.95 25.25
C GLU A 473 -39.61 -16.06 24.40
N GLY A 474 -39.08 -16.61 23.29
CA GLY A 474 -38.59 -15.79 22.18
C GLY A 474 -37.34 -14.94 22.43
N THR A 475 -36.66 -15.11 23.57
CA THR A 475 -35.37 -14.45 23.86
C THR A 475 -34.36 -15.48 24.36
N VAL A 476 -33.17 -15.49 23.74
CA VAL A 476 -32.04 -16.37 24.11
C VAL A 476 -31.25 -15.69 25.23
N HIS A 477 -31.29 -16.26 26.43
CA HIS A 477 -30.41 -15.87 27.54
C HIS A 477 -29.27 -16.87 27.69
N CYS A 478 -28.03 -16.45 27.43
CA CYS A 478 -26.82 -17.22 27.74
C CYS A 478 -26.35 -16.88 29.17
N HIS A 479 -26.43 -17.85 30.09
CA HIS A 479 -25.82 -17.75 31.41
C HIS A 479 -24.38 -18.33 31.36
N TYR A 480 -23.42 -17.58 31.87
CA TYR A 480 -22.01 -18.01 31.96
C TYR A 480 -21.73 -18.51 33.38
N ASN A 481 -21.55 -19.82 33.56
CA ASN A 481 -21.06 -20.37 34.83
C ASN A 481 -19.61 -20.83 34.68
N MET A 482 -18.73 -20.22 35.47
CA MET A 482 -17.34 -20.63 35.65
C MET A 482 -17.30 -21.84 36.58
N HIS A 483 -16.90 -23.02 36.08
CA HIS A 483 -16.41 -24.10 36.93
C HIS A 483 -15.04 -24.59 36.44
N ASN A 484 -14.12 -24.67 37.40
CA ASN A 484 -12.79 -25.22 37.26
C ASN A 484 -12.88 -26.75 37.24
N THR A 485 -12.47 -27.40 36.15
CA THR A 485 -12.23 -28.84 36.14
C THR A 485 -10.93 -29.16 35.41
N ASN A 486 -9.97 -29.69 36.17
CA ASN A 486 -8.76 -30.34 35.68
C ASN A 486 -9.15 -31.61 34.93
N LEU A 487 -8.71 -31.78 33.67
CA LEU A 487 -8.62 -33.11 33.09
C LEU A 487 -7.51 -33.22 32.03
N SER A 488 -6.79 -34.33 32.16
CA SER A 488 -5.54 -34.74 31.53
C SER A 488 -5.63 -34.98 30.03
N SER A 489 -4.52 -34.63 29.37
CA SER A 489 -4.18 -34.84 27.97
C SER A 489 -4.23 -36.30 27.50
N ALA A 490 -4.93 -36.56 26.40
CA ALA A 490 -4.63 -37.66 25.48
C ALA A 490 -5.13 -37.34 24.06
N ASP A 491 -4.19 -37.38 23.12
CA ASP A 491 -4.30 -37.55 21.67
C ASP A 491 -5.21 -36.64 20.84
N SER A 492 -4.60 -35.62 20.24
CA SER A 492 -5.08 -34.99 18.99
C SER A 492 -4.34 -35.58 17.78
N PRO A 493 -4.98 -35.70 16.60
CA PRO A 493 -4.34 -36.17 15.39
C PRO A 493 -3.36 -35.10 14.89
N VAL A 494 -2.08 -35.33 15.13
CA VAL A 494 -0.99 -34.50 14.59
C VAL A 494 -1.02 -34.62 13.07
N ALA A 495 -1.36 -33.54 12.37
CA ALA A 495 -1.10 -33.40 10.94
C ALA A 495 0.38 -33.76 10.69
N SER A 496 0.59 -34.86 9.96
CA SER A 496 1.89 -35.50 9.75
C SER A 496 2.81 -34.59 8.94
N HIS A 497 3.56 -33.73 9.62
CA HIS A 497 4.73 -33.10 9.01
C HIS A 497 5.77 -34.21 8.86
N SER A 498 6.27 -34.39 7.63
CA SER A 498 7.29 -35.38 7.31
C SER A 498 8.45 -35.26 8.30
N ARG A 499 8.64 -36.28 9.15
CA ARG A 499 9.71 -36.31 10.15
C ARG A 499 11.04 -36.42 9.42
N THR A 500 11.90 -35.43 9.60
CA THR A 500 13.26 -35.50 9.04
C THR A 500 14.19 -36.12 10.07
N VAL A 501 14.68 -37.33 9.78
CA VAL A 501 15.75 -37.95 10.55
C VAL A 501 17.08 -37.38 10.07
N THR A 502 17.82 -36.73 10.94
CA THR A 502 19.10 -36.08 10.61
C THR A 502 20.23 -36.76 11.37
N PHE A 503 21.21 -37.28 10.62
CA PHE A 503 22.41 -37.88 11.18
C PHE A 503 23.53 -36.83 11.27
N ILE A 504 24.03 -36.59 12.48
CA ILE A 504 25.06 -35.57 12.76
C ILE A 504 26.30 -36.26 13.33
N PRO A 505 27.51 -36.07 12.75
CA PRO A 505 28.73 -36.64 13.31
C PRO A 505 29.00 -36.19 14.75
N ALA A 506 29.54 -37.08 15.58
CA ALA A 506 29.94 -36.76 16.95
C ALA A 506 30.91 -35.55 16.99
N SER A 507 30.76 -34.69 18.00
CA SER A 507 31.56 -33.48 18.20
C SER A 507 31.51 -32.44 17.08
N SER A 508 30.60 -32.57 16.12
CA SER A 508 30.42 -31.59 15.05
C SER A 508 29.42 -30.50 15.43
N LYS A 509 29.57 -29.34 14.80
CA LYS A 509 28.62 -28.23 14.89
C LYS A 509 27.46 -28.44 13.93
N HIS A 510 26.25 -28.13 14.35
CA HIS A 510 25.06 -28.20 13.51
C HIS A 510 24.02 -27.17 13.94
N PHE A 511 22.96 -27.00 13.16
CA PHE A 511 21.82 -26.18 13.56
C PHE A 511 20.51 -26.72 12.97
N LEU A 512 19.42 -26.51 13.69
CA LEU A 512 18.07 -26.79 13.21
C LEU A 512 17.40 -25.50 12.77
N LEU A 513 16.70 -25.56 11.64
CA LEU A 513 15.99 -24.42 11.07
C LEU A 513 14.49 -24.52 11.37
N CYS A 514 13.92 -23.45 11.91
CA CYS A 514 12.48 -23.26 12.00
C CYS A 514 12.06 -22.04 11.17
N PRO A 515 11.44 -22.23 9.99
CA PRO A 515 10.96 -21.12 9.16
C PRO A 515 9.91 -20.28 9.89
N MET A 516 10.11 -18.96 9.94
CA MET A 516 9.15 -18.04 10.54
C MET A 516 8.17 -17.52 9.50
N MET A 517 6.98 -18.13 9.46
CA MET A 517 5.91 -17.72 8.55
C MET A 517 5.26 -16.38 8.95
N SER A 518 5.15 -16.10 10.26
CA SER A 518 4.49 -14.91 10.80
C SER A 518 5.42 -14.16 11.76
N LYS A 519 5.71 -12.90 11.47
CA LYS A 519 6.46 -12.00 12.36
C LYS A 519 5.66 -11.58 13.59
N TYR A 520 4.38 -11.95 13.66
CA TYR A 520 3.51 -11.63 14.79
C TYR A 520 3.50 -12.77 15.81
N ALA A 521 3.93 -13.97 15.41
CA ALA A 521 4.04 -15.13 16.27
C ALA A 521 5.33 -15.10 17.12
N SER A 522 5.30 -15.80 18.26
CA SER A 522 6.50 -16.23 18.98
C SER A 522 6.88 -17.65 18.57
N TYR A 523 8.18 -17.92 18.47
CA TYR A 523 8.73 -19.22 18.11
C TYR A 523 9.64 -19.74 19.21
N HIS A 524 9.61 -21.04 19.45
CA HIS A 524 10.49 -21.71 20.40
C HIS A 524 10.70 -23.17 19.99
N TRP A 525 11.81 -23.75 20.45
CA TRP A 525 12.10 -25.17 20.29
C TRP A 525 11.69 -25.95 21.52
N ILE A 526 11.24 -27.18 21.33
CA ILE A 526 10.95 -28.13 22.39
C ILE A 526 11.81 -29.36 22.17
N HIS A 527 12.58 -29.73 23.20
CA HIS A 527 13.37 -30.95 23.25
C HIS A 527 13.29 -31.54 24.66
N LYS A 528 12.97 -32.84 24.76
CA LYS A 528 12.79 -33.53 26.06
C LYS A 528 11.81 -32.81 27.01
N ASN A 529 10.72 -32.27 26.46
CA ASN A 529 9.70 -31.47 27.16
C ASN A 529 10.22 -30.16 27.78
N GLU A 530 11.43 -29.73 27.43
CA GLU A 530 11.97 -28.43 27.83
C GLU A 530 11.93 -27.46 26.65
N GLN A 531 11.50 -26.23 26.95
CA GLN A 531 11.58 -25.12 26.00
C GLN A 531 13.04 -24.67 25.87
N LYS A 532 13.51 -24.55 24.63
CA LYS A 532 14.83 -24.04 24.27
C LYS A 532 14.68 -22.75 23.45
N GLU A 533 15.52 -21.78 23.77
CA GLU A 533 15.54 -20.47 23.12
C GLU A 533 16.07 -20.53 21.69
N CYS A 534 15.58 -19.61 20.86
CA CYS A 534 15.96 -19.47 19.47
C CYS A 534 17.06 -18.42 19.30
N VAL A 535 17.95 -18.65 18.32
CA VAL A 535 18.71 -17.57 17.68
C VAL A 535 17.92 -17.12 16.45
N PHE A 536 17.44 -15.88 16.47
CA PHE A 536 16.61 -15.32 15.39
C PHE A 536 17.46 -14.78 14.24
N SER A 537 17.08 -15.15 13.01
CA SER A 537 17.42 -14.44 11.78
C SER A 537 16.20 -13.66 11.28
N ASP A 538 16.31 -12.95 10.16
CA ASP A 538 15.18 -12.23 9.55
C ASP A 538 14.02 -13.15 9.12
N GLN A 539 14.29 -14.45 8.92
CA GLN A 539 13.34 -15.41 8.34
C GLN A 539 13.22 -16.73 9.12
N SER A 540 14.08 -16.99 10.11
CA SER A 540 14.09 -18.27 10.83
C SER A 540 14.43 -18.13 12.32
N CYS A 541 13.87 -19.01 13.14
CA CYS A 541 14.35 -19.33 14.49
C CYS A 541 15.29 -20.54 14.38
N MET A 542 16.55 -20.38 14.76
CA MET A 542 17.56 -21.44 14.70
C MET A 542 17.87 -22.00 16.09
N PHE A 543 18.02 -23.31 16.19
CA PHE A 543 18.61 -23.96 17.35
C PHE A 543 20.05 -24.37 17.02
N LEU A 544 21.01 -23.87 17.79
CA LEU A 544 22.43 -24.12 17.54
C LEU A 544 22.93 -25.31 18.36
N ILE A 545 23.70 -26.18 17.73
CA ILE A 545 24.38 -27.32 18.35
C ILE A 545 25.87 -27.09 18.19
N ASP A 546 26.54 -26.75 19.30
CA ASP A 546 27.97 -26.44 19.27
C ASP A 546 28.87 -27.68 19.18
N SER A 547 28.41 -28.81 19.75
CA SER A 547 29.15 -30.08 19.74
C SER A 547 28.18 -31.23 19.94
N MET A 548 27.87 -31.95 18.86
CA MET A 548 26.93 -33.07 18.88
C MET A 548 27.37 -34.17 19.85
N ASN A 549 26.47 -34.55 20.77
CA ASN A 549 26.68 -35.61 21.76
C ASN A 549 25.34 -36.30 22.09
N GLU A 550 25.36 -37.31 22.97
CA GLU A 550 24.16 -38.09 23.35
C GLU A 550 23.03 -37.25 23.96
N THR A 551 23.33 -36.08 24.56
CA THR A 551 22.32 -35.20 25.14
C THR A 551 21.46 -34.51 24.07
N TYR A 552 21.98 -34.33 22.86
CA TYR A 552 21.29 -33.73 21.71
C TYR A 552 20.56 -34.76 20.84
N GLU A 553 20.66 -36.06 21.13
CA GLU A 553 19.89 -37.08 20.41
C GLU A 553 18.41 -37.06 20.81
N GLY A 554 17.55 -37.36 19.84
CA GLY A 554 16.10 -37.48 20.04
C GLY A 554 15.29 -36.42 19.30
N PHE A 555 14.05 -36.23 19.76
CA PHE A 555 13.06 -35.44 19.05
C PHE A 555 13.18 -33.94 19.37
N TYR A 556 13.03 -33.14 18.33
CA TYR A 556 12.92 -31.69 18.40
C TYR A 556 11.66 -31.26 17.65
N SER A 557 10.87 -30.38 18.26
CA SER A 557 9.77 -29.71 17.58
C SER A 557 9.92 -28.20 17.71
N CYS A 558 9.75 -27.48 16.60
CA CYS A 558 9.59 -26.04 16.65
C CYS A 558 8.10 -25.71 16.67
N GLU A 559 7.69 -24.88 17.63
CA GLU A 559 6.32 -24.45 17.78
C GLU A 559 6.19 -22.94 17.63
N SER A 560 5.09 -22.52 17.01
CA SER A 560 4.71 -21.12 16.88
C SER A 560 3.43 -20.85 17.67
N LYS A 561 3.35 -19.65 18.25
CA LYS A 561 2.16 -19.16 18.96
C LYS A 561 1.81 -17.75 18.50
N GLU A 562 0.61 -17.58 17.98
CA GLU A 562 0.06 -16.29 17.53
C GLU A 562 -1.34 -16.10 18.14
N GLY A 563 -1.44 -15.21 19.14
CA GLY A 563 -2.65 -15.07 19.95
C GLY A 563 -2.98 -16.38 20.70
N LYS A 564 -4.17 -16.92 20.44
CA LYS A 564 -4.63 -18.20 21.02
C LYS A 564 -4.23 -19.44 20.20
N TYR A 565 -3.68 -19.25 19.01
CA TYR A 565 -3.36 -20.35 18.10
C TYR A 565 -1.92 -20.80 18.31
N GLN A 566 -1.73 -22.12 18.41
CA GLN A 566 -0.43 -22.77 18.50
C GLN A 566 -0.32 -23.83 17.40
N SER A 567 0.85 -23.90 16.77
CA SER A 567 1.11 -24.88 15.71
C SER A 567 2.56 -25.36 15.78
N SER A 568 2.76 -26.67 15.66
CA SER A 568 4.05 -27.25 15.31
C SER A 568 4.37 -26.87 13.85
N ILE A 569 5.58 -26.36 13.61
CA ILE A 569 6.05 -25.87 12.31
C ILE A 569 6.91 -26.93 11.63
N VAL A 570 7.87 -27.49 12.36
CA VAL A 570 8.80 -28.51 11.89
C VAL A 570 9.14 -29.48 13.02
N GLN A 571 9.46 -30.72 12.64
CA GLN A 571 9.86 -31.79 13.55
C GLN A 571 11.11 -32.49 13.02
N TYR A 572 12.11 -32.61 13.88
CA TYR A 572 13.37 -33.29 13.59
C TYR A 572 13.60 -34.44 14.56
N GLU A 573 14.20 -35.52 14.07
CA GLU A 573 14.76 -36.57 14.91
C GLU A 573 16.28 -36.59 14.72
N LEU A 574 17.02 -36.17 15.74
CA LEU A 574 18.47 -36.13 15.69
C LEU A 574 19.07 -37.44 16.16
N ARG A 575 19.99 -37.97 15.35
CA ARG A 575 20.80 -39.15 15.68
C ARG A 575 22.26 -38.86 15.46
N MET A 576 23.11 -39.27 16.39
CA MET A 576 24.54 -39.13 16.26
C MET A 576 25.07 -40.20 15.30
N SER A 577 25.80 -39.80 14.26
CA SER A 577 26.46 -40.74 13.37
C SER A 577 27.64 -41.36 14.10
N ARG A 578 27.47 -42.63 14.51
CA ARG A 578 28.53 -43.44 15.10
C ARG A 578 29.26 -44.12 13.95
N ASN A 579 30.45 -43.63 13.59
CA ASN A 579 31.33 -44.39 12.71
C ASN A 579 31.67 -45.70 13.41
N SER A 580 31.09 -46.82 12.96
CA SER A 580 31.62 -48.15 13.21
C SER A 580 32.94 -48.27 12.44
N GLY A 581 33.98 -47.64 12.96
CA GLY A 581 35.34 -47.82 12.50
C GLY A 581 35.81 -49.22 12.85
N VAL A 582 35.80 -50.13 11.88
CA VAL A 582 36.76 -51.24 11.87
C VAL A 582 38.12 -50.58 11.79
N SER A 583 38.80 -50.48 12.93
CA SER A 583 40.17 -49.99 13.01
C SER A 583 41.08 -51.03 12.35
N LEU A 584 41.37 -50.87 11.06
CA LEU A 584 42.51 -51.53 10.43
C LEU A 584 43.78 -50.89 11.00
N VAL A 585 44.26 -51.48 12.10
CA VAL A 585 45.57 -51.17 12.68
C VAL A 585 46.62 -51.66 11.67
N LEU A 586 47.17 -50.75 10.88
CA LEU A 586 48.42 -51.00 10.15
C LEU A 586 49.58 -50.91 11.16
N ILE A 587 50.12 -52.07 11.54
CA ILE A 587 51.35 -52.19 12.34
C ILE A 587 52.53 -51.88 11.41
N PRO A 588 53.43 -50.94 11.74
CA PRO A 588 54.67 -50.76 10.99
C PRO A 588 55.73 -51.73 11.54
N TYR A 589 56.10 -52.73 10.74
CA TYR A 589 57.33 -53.47 11.00
C TYR A 589 58.50 -52.75 10.35
N PHE A 590 59.36 -52.19 11.21
CA PHE A 590 60.73 -51.84 10.90
C PHE A 590 61.53 -53.09 10.54
N SER A 591 62.22 -53.08 9.41
CA SER A 591 63.44 -53.87 9.20
C SER A 591 64.49 -53.01 8.52
N LEU A 592 65.47 -52.60 9.32
CA LEU A 592 66.76 -52.11 8.88
C LEU A 592 67.62 -53.29 8.42
N SER A 593 68.20 -53.22 7.23
CA SER A 593 69.58 -53.68 7.00
C SER A 593 70.20 -53.00 5.79
N LEU A 594 71.29 -52.29 6.11
CA LEU A 594 72.36 -51.69 5.31
C LEU A 594 72.90 -52.63 4.21
N THR A 595 73.26 -52.12 3.02
CA THR A 595 74.65 -51.88 2.58
C THR A 595 74.78 -51.51 1.09
N ALA A 596 75.40 -50.35 0.87
CA ALA A 596 76.56 -50.09 0.00
C ALA A 596 76.51 -50.14 -1.55
N LEU A 597 77.23 -49.14 -2.09
CA LEU A 597 77.99 -49.05 -3.34
C LEU A 597 77.31 -48.52 -4.64
N HIS A 598 77.56 -47.23 -4.88
CA HIS A 598 78.36 -46.66 -5.98
C HIS A 598 77.90 -46.64 -7.47
N PHE A 599 78.30 -45.51 -8.08
CA PHE A 599 78.58 -45.18 -9.50
C PHE A 599 77.46 -44.62 -10.42
N LEU A 600 77.60 -43.30 -10.67
CA LEU A 600 77.54 -42.56 -11.94
C LEU A 600 76.61 -43.05 -13.07
N LEU A 601 75.64 -42.22 -13.47
CA LEU A 601 75.72 -41.29 -14.62
C LEU A 601 74.51 -40.36 -14.65
#